data_AF-A0A7C4PQH8-F1
#
_entry.id   AF-A0A7C4PQH8-F1
#
_cell.length_a   1.000
_cell.length_b   1.000
_cell.length_c   1.000
_cell.angle_alpha   90.00
_cell.angle_beta   90.00
_cell.angle_gamma   90.00
#
_symmetry.space_group_name_H-M   'P 1'
#
loop_
_entity.id
_entity.type
_entity.pdbx_description
1 polymer ?
#
loop_
_entity_poly.entity_id
_entity_poly.type
_entity_poly.pdbx_seq_one_letter_code
_entity_poly.pdbx_strand_id
1 'polypeptide(L)'
;MKILAFELSADVRSVAAWDTDGGPPTLATETHTRHTRLFALIEQALQSARWQRDDVEGIAVGLGPGSYTGIRMAIAAAQGWRAARPIKLWGISSFHVMAEGLWRAGRRGEIFLAVDAQRKEACWAAYQITDDGWRETAPSVLLSHTEVCRRAVAGQKILGPDVARWCPLGETWHPSAVDLARLAGQSSPLGGGEELTPIYLREARFAKAPPPRMIPDL
;
A
#
# COMPACT_ATOMS: atom_id res chain seq x y z
N MET A 1 9.04 -6.26 19.96
CA MET A 1 9.66 -6.40 18.61
C MET A 1 9.45 -5.10 17.84
N LYS A 2 10.51 -4.54 17.25
CA LYS A 2 10.51 -3.22 16.61
C LYS A 2 10.34 -3.32 15.07
N ILE A 3 9.16 -2.95 14.57
CA ILE A 3 8.81 -2.97 13.14
C ILE A 3 8.79 -1.54 12.56
N LEU A 4 9.38 -1.36 11.38
CA LEU A 4 9.09 -0.21 10.50
C LEU A 4 8.11 -0.61 9.40
N ALA A 5 7.09 0.19 9.13
CA ALA A 5 6.12 -0.06 8.07
C ALA A 5 6.18 1.02 6.99
N PHE A 6 6.28 0.63 5.71
CA PHE A 6 6.38 1.51 4.56
C PHE A 6 5.14 1.39 3.68
N GLU A 7 4.26 2.40 3.70
CA GLU A 7 3.06 2.44 2.86
C GLU A 7 3.16 3.60 1.85
N LEU A 8 3.51 3.25 0.61
CA LEU A 8 3.81 4.19 -0.48
C LEU A 8 2.96 3.90 -1.74
N SER A 9 1.91 3.10 -1.63
CA SER A 9 1.05 2.73 -2.76
C SER A 9 0.12 3.87 -3.21
N ALA A 10 -0.10 4.89 -2.39
CA ALA A 10 -0.95 6.04 -2.70
C ALA A 10 -0.17 7.37 -2.73
N ASP A 11 -0.87 8.46 -3.03
CA ASP A 11 -0.33 9.82 -2.98
C ASP A 11 -0.01 10.26 -1.55
N VAL A 12 -0.83 9.79 -0.61
CA VAL A 12 -0.50 9.78 0.81
C VAL A 12 0.51 8.67 1.04
N ARG A 13 1.73 9.07 1.42
CA ARG A 13 2.84 8.17 1.70
C ARG A 13 3.18 8.27 3.16
N SER A 14 3.31 7.13 3.82
CA SER A 14 3.56 7.10 5.26
C SER A 14 4.60 6.06 5.67
N VAL A 15 5.29 6.36 6.76
CA VAL A 15 6.17 5.42 7.48
C VAL A 15 5.78 5.40 8.95
N ALA A 16 5.63 4.21 9.53
CA ALA A 16 5.35 4.04 10.95
C ALA A 16 6.43 3.21 11.63
N ALA A 17 6.71 3.53 12.88
CA ALA A 17 7.58 2.75 13.77
C ALA A 17 6.74 2.18 14.90
N TRP A 18 6.81 0.87 15.13
CA TRP A 18 6.00 0.18 16.12
C TRP A 18 6.78 -0.84 16.94
N ASP A 19 6.88 -0.59 18.24
CA ASP A 19 7.30 -1.61 19.20
C ASP A 19 6.08 -2.45 19.60
N THR A 20 6.04 -3.72 19.20
CA THR A 20 4.94 -4.64 19.55
C THR A 20 4.78 -4.81 21.05
N ASP A 21 5.82 -4.51 21.84
CA ASP A 21 5.81 -4.66 23.29
C ASP A 21 5.31 -3.37 23.98
N GLY A 22 5.27 -2.25 23.24
CA GLY A 22 4.97 -0.90 23.73
C GLY A 22 3.53 -0.42 23.53
N GLY A 23 2.58 -1.32 23.27
CA GLY A 23 1.18 -0.99 22.94
C GLY A 23 0.95 -0.85 21.42
N PRO A 24 -0.24 -0.44 20.94
CA PRO A 24 -0.55 -0.38 19.51
C PRO A 24 0.28 0.68 18.76
N PRO A 25 0.47 0.56 17.43
CA PRO A 25 1.13 1.61 16.65
C PRO A 25 0.29 2.89 16.71
N THR A 26 0.94 4.00 17.06
CA THR A 26 0.28 5.33 17.18
C THR A 26 0.90 6.39 16.29
N LEU A 27 2.08 6.13 15.70
CA LEU A 27 2.82 7.14 14.97
C LEU A 27 3.09 6.74 13.53
N ALA A 28 2.55 7.51 12.60
CA ALA A 28 3.01 7.57 11.22
C ALA A 28 3.51 8.97 10.91
N THR A 29 4.62 9.06 10.18
CA THR A 29 5.03 10.25 9.46
C THR A 29 4.44 10.16 8.06
N GLU A 30 3.70 11.18 7.62
CA GLU A 30 3.05 11.17 6.31
C GLU A 30 3.36 12.42 5.45
N THR A 31 3.22 12.25 4.14
CA THR A 31 3.25 13.34 3.16
C THR A 31 2.17 13.11 2.11
N HIS A 32 1.56 14.20 1.64
CA HIS A 32 0.50 14.20 0.62
C HIS A 32 1.04 14.43 -0.81
N THR A 33 2.29 14.08 -1.08
CA THR A 33 2.91 14.31 -2.40
C THR A 33 3.65 13.10 -2.92
N ARG A 34 3.65 12.96 -4.26
CA ARG A 34 4.43 11.91 -4.95
C ARG A 34 5.93 12.21 -5.02
N HIS A 35 6.37 13.43 -4.69
CA HIS A 35 7.78 13.84 -4.66
C HIS A 35 8.46 13.30 -3.39
N THR A 36 8.60 11.98 -3.35
CA THR A 36 8.90 11.25 -2.12
C THR A 36 10.36 11.30 -1.72
N ARG A 37 10.60 11.68 -0.46
CA ARG A 37 11.84 11.46 0.29
C ARG A 37 11.65 10.30 1.27
N LEU A 38 11.56 9.06 0.78
CA LEU A 38 11.34 7.86 1.61
C LEU A 38 12.29 7.82 2.81
N PHE A 39 13.57 8.07 2.58
CA PHE A 39 14.57 8.10 3.65
C PHE A 39 14.33 9.22 4.68
N ALA A 40 13.76 10.37 4.29
CA ALA A 40 13.39 11.40 5.25
C ALA A 40 12.20 10.97 6.13
N LEU A 41 11.20 10.28 5.56
CA LEU A 41 10.09 9.72 6.34
C LEU A 41 10.58 8.63 7.32
N ILE A 42 11.53 7.80 6.88
CA ILE A 42 12.17 6.79 7.73
C ILE A 42 12.92 7.47 8.89
N GLU A 43 13.72 8.49 8.60
CA GLU A 43 14.47 9.24 9.62
C GLU A 43 13.53 9.89 10.64
N GLN A 44 12.43 10.49 10.18
CA GLN A 44 11.42 11.10 11.05
C GLN A 44 10.75 10.04 11.94
N ALA A 45 10.32 8.90 11.37
CA ALA A 45 9.71 7.82 12.14
C ALA A 45 10.66 7.24 13.20
N LEU A 46 11.94 7.02 12.85
CA LEU A 46 12.96 6.56 13.80
C LEU A 46 13.21 7.58 14.91
N GLN A 47 13.35 8.87 14.57
CA GLN A 47 13.55 9.94 15.54
C GLN A 47 12.41 10.04 16.54
N SER A 48 11.17 10.02 16.05
CA SER A 48 9.99 10.10 16.92
C SER A 48 9.81 8.86 17.80
N ALA A 49 10.20 7.67 17.32
CA ALA A 49 10.25 6.45 18.12
C ALA A 49 11.48 6.37 19.05
N ARG A 50 12.44 7.30 18.91
CA ARG A 50 13.75 7.29 19.59
C ARG A 50 14.54 6.00 19.32
N TRP A 51 14.44 5.49 18.09
CA TRP A 51 15.16 4.31 17.64
C TRP A 51 16.38 4.69 16.81
N GLN A 52 17.44 3.91 16.94
CA GLN A 52 18.51 3.84 15.97
C GLN A 52 18.10 2.93 14.81
N ARG A 53 18.79 3.03 13.67
CA ARG A 53 18.58 2.11 12.54
C ARG A 53 18.78 0.64 12.95
N ASP A 54 19.68 0.43 13.91
CA ASP A 54 20.11 -0.85 14.45
C ASP A 54 19.06 -1.52 15.34
N ASP A 55 18.12 -0.72 15.86
CA ASP A 55 17.01 -1.21 16.67
C ASP A 55 15.92 -1.90 15.83
N VAL A 56 15.91 -1.70 14.51
CA VAL A 56 14.86 -2.22 13.63
C VAL A 56 15.04 -3.73 13.44
N GLU A 57 14.09 -4.51 13.93
CA GLU A 57 14.08 -5.98 13.84
C GLU A 57 13.27 -6.48 12.64
N GLY A 58 12.42 -5.62 12.07
CA GLY A 58 11.51 -5.99 11.01
C GLY A 58 11.02 -4.83 10.14
N ILE A 59 10.71 -5.11 8.88
CA ILE A 59 10.12 -4.14 7.95
C ILE A 59 8.87 -4.72 7.27
N ALA A 60 7.76 -3.99 7.34
CA ALA A 60 6.53 -4.27 6.60
C ALA A 60 6.41 -3.34 5.39
N VAL A 61 5.98 -3.86 4.25
CA VAL A 61 5.83 -3.10 3.00
C VAL A 61 4.44 -3.30 2.40
N GLY A 62 3.79 -2.19 2.06
CA GLY A 62 2.59 -2.17 1.23
C GLY A 62 2.92 -2.59 -0.21
N LEU A 63 2.39 -3.72 -0.66
CA LEU A 63 2.66 -4.29 -1.98
C LEU A 63 1.74 -3.78 -3.10
N GLY A 64 0.86 -2.83 -2.77
CA GLY A 64 -0.17 -2.33 -3.67
C GLY A 64 -1.47 -3.13 -3.64
N PRO A 65 -2.38 -2.89 -4.59
CA PRO A 65 -2.18 -2.13 -5.83
C PRO A 65 -2.02 -0.62 -5.63
N GLY A 66 -1.43 0.07 -6.61
CA GLY A 66 -1.26 1.52 -6.61
C GLY A 66 -0.01 2.01 -7.35
N SER A 67 0.64 3.03 -6.79
CA SER A 67 1.83 3.71 -7.30
C SER A 67 2.98 2.75 -7.61
N TYR A 68 3.20 2.49 -8.90
CA TYR A 68 4.31 1.63 -9.38
C TYR A 68 5.66 2.04 -8.79
N THR A 69 5.96 3.34 -8.81
CA THR A 69 7.23 3.88 -8.30
C THR A 69 7.31 3.77 -6.79
N GLY A 70 6.23 4.11 -6.06
CA GLY A 70 6.22 4.10 -4.60
C GLY A 70 6.41 2.69 -4.02
N ILE A 71 5.69 1.71 -4.56
CA ILE A 71 5.79 0.30 -4.14
C ILE A 71 7.20 -0.22 -4.37
N ARG A 72 7.79 0.00 -5.56
CA ARG A 72 9.15 -0.46 -5.86
C ARG A 72 10.22 0.23 -5.02
N MET A 73 10.05 1.52 -4.70
CA MET A 73 10.94 2.21 -3.77
C MET A 73 10.91 1.58 -2.37
N ALA A 74 9.71 1.29 -1.85
CA ALA A 74 9.55 0.67 -0.53
C ALA A 74 10.15 -0.75 -0.48
N ILE A 75 9.90 -1.56 -1.51
CA ILE A 75 10.47 -2.91 -1.65
C ILE A 75 12.00 -2.84 -1.71
N ALA A 76 12.56 -1.99 -2.58
CA ALA A 76 14.01 -1.86 -2.71
C ALA A 76 14.69 -1.40 -1.42
N ALA A 77 14.07 -0.47 -0.68
CA ALA A 77 14.58 -0.03 0.62
C ALA A 77 14.56 -1.17 1.65
N ALA A 78 13.45 -1.92 1.75
CA ALA A 78 13.33 -3.04 2.68
C ALA A 78 14.30 -4.19 2.35
N GLN A 79 14.43 -4.54 1.07
CA GLN A 79 15.39 -5.55 0.60
C GLN A 79 16.84 -5.12 0.85
N GLY A 80 17.18 -3.85 0.58
CA GLY A 80 18.50 -3.30 0.88
C GLY A 80 18.82 -3.34 2.38
N TRP A 81 17.83 -3.06 3.23
CA TRP A 81 17.97 -3.17 4.69
C TRP A 81 18.21 -4.62 5.12
N ARG A 82 17.45 -5.58 4.58
CA ARG A 82 17.64 -7.03 4.83
C ARG A 82 19.01 -7.52 4.35
N ALA A 83 19.52 -6.99 3.24
CA ALA A 83 20.84 -7.33 2.74
C ALA A 83 21.97 -6.85 3.69
N ALA A 84 21.75 -5.72 4.37
CA ALA A 84 22.69 -5.19 5.36
C ALA A 84 22.56 -5.87 6.74
N ARG A 85 21.36 -6.32 7.12
CA ARG A 85 21.06 -6.90 8.44
C ARG A 85 19.99 -7.99 8.38
N PRO A 86 20.11 -9.06 9.18
CA PRO A 86 19.09 -10.10 9.24
C PRO A 86 17.83 -9.58 9.95
N ILE A 87 16.92 -8.98 9.18
CA ILE A 87 15.61 -8.51 9.66
C ILE A 87 14.48 -9.31 9.02
N LYS A 88 13.34 -9.34 9.72
CA LYS A 88 12.10 -9.94 9.20
C LYS A 88 11.44 -9.01 8.18
N LEU A 89 10.80 -9.58 7.15
CA LEU A 89 10.05 -8.80 6.16
C LEU A 89 8.60 -9.25 6.10
N TRP A 90 7.68 -8.29 5.92
CA TRP A 90 6.27 -8.55 5.61
C TRP A 90 5.90 -7.84 4.32
N GLY A 91 5.20 -8.54 3.44
CA GLY A 91 4.58 -7.96 2.26
C GLY A 91 3.07 -8.07 2.38
N ILE A 92 2.37 -6.94 2.44
CA ILE A 92 0.93 -6.90 2.71
C ILE A 92 0.23 -6.11 1.61
N SER A 93 -0.92 -6.61 1.14
CA SER A 93 -1.74 -5.88 0.17
C SER A 93 -2.22 -4.55 0.75
N SER A 94 -2.08 -3.48 -0.01
CA SER A 94 -2.60 -2.16 0.38
C SER A 94 -4.14 -2.14 0.39
N PHE A 95 -4.83 -3.10 -0.25
CA PHE A 95 -6.26 -3.30 -0.01
C PHE A 95 -6.55 -3.81 1.41
N HIS A 96 -5.75 -4.76 1.93
CA HIS A 96 -5.86 -5.22 3.31
C HIS A 96 -5.59 -4.09 4.30
N VAL A 97 -4.58 -3.26 4.02
CA VAL A 97 -4.26 -2.08 4.83
C VAL A 97 -5.46 -1.11 4.89
N MET A 98 -6.13 -0.86 3.77
CA MET A 98 -7.33 -0.01 3.76
C MET A 98 -8.52 -0.66 4.48
N ALA A 99 -8.75 -1.96 4.30
CA ALA A 99 -9.82 -2.69 4.98
C ALA A 99 -9.63 -2.68 6.50
N GLU A 100 -8.39 -2.84 6.98
CA GLU A 100 -8.04 -2.72 8.39
C GLU A 100 -8.34 -1.31 8.93
N GLY A 101 -7.92 -0.27 8.23
CA GLY A 101 -8.20 1.12 8.61
C GLY A 101 -9.70 1.39 8.70
N LEU A 102 -10.49 0.90 7.73
CA LEU A 102 -11.95 1.05 7.72
C LEU A 102 -12.62 0.33 8.90
N TRP A 103 -12.21 -0.90 9.20
CA TRP A 103 -12.72 -1.65 10.35
C TRP A 103 -12.45 -0.92 11.66
N ARG A 104 -11.22 -0.40 11.84
CA ARG A 104 -10.82 0.39 13.00
C ARG A 104 -11.54 1.73 13.12
N ALA A 105 -11.93 2.34 11.99
CA ALA A 105 -12.75 3.54 11.95
C ALA A 105 -14.24 3.27 12.24
N GLY A 106 -14.62 2.04 12.62
CA GLY A 106 -15.98 1.67 12.96
C GLY A 106 -16.89 1.44 11.74
N ARG A 107 -16.33 1.35 10.53
CA ARG A 107 -17.12 1.03 9.33
C ARG A 107 -17.56 -0.42 9.36
N ARG A 108 -18.77 -0.69 8.86
CA ARG A 108 -19.38 -2.03 8.83
C ARG A 108 -20.15 -2.22 7.53
N GLY A 109 -20.38 -3.48 7.18
CA GLY A 109 -21.09 -3.89 5.98
C GLY A 109 -20.18 -4.18 4.79
N GLU A 110 -20.80 -4.35 3.63
CA GLU A 110 -20.11 -4.56 2.36
C GLU A 110 -19.48 -3.24 1.87
N ILE A 111 -18.20 -3.29 1.54
CA ILE A 111 -17.39 -2.18 1.06
C ILE A 111 -16.55 -2.64 -0.13
N PHE A 112 -16.39 -1.75 -1.11
CA PHE A 112 -15.61 -2.02 -2.30
C PHE A 112 -14.46 -1.05 -2.39
N LEU A 113 -13.25 -1.59 -2.49
CA LEU A 113 -12.04 -0.79 -2.60
C LEU A 113 -11.65 -0.64 -4.07
N ALA A 114 -11.31 0.58 -4.48
CA ALA A 114 -10.90 0.90 -5.85
C ALA A 114 -9.66 1.79 -5.88
N VAL A 115 -8.63 1.35 -6.61
CA VAL A 115 -7.36 2.09 -6.79
C VAL A 115 -7.13 2.32 -8.28
N ASP A 116 -6.85 3.57 -8.68
CA ASP A 116 -6.58 3.91 -10.08
C ASP A 116 -5.38 3.12 -10.64
N ALA A 117 -5.63 2.33 -11.69
CA ALA A 117 -4.65 1.50 -12.39
C ALA A 117 -4.16 2.16 -13.70
N GLN A 118 -4.42 3.46 -13.85
CA GLN A 118 -4.18 4.26 -15.05
C GLN A 118 -5.02 3.77 -16.24
N ARG A 119 -4.94 4.48 -17.38
CA ARG A 119 -5.63 4.10 -18.64
C ARG A 119 -7.16 3.94 -18.48
N LYS A 120 -7.77 4.73 -17.60
CA LYS A 120 -9.20 4.69 -17.28
C LYS A 120 -9.65 3.34 -16.70
N GLU A 121 -8.76 2.66 -15.98
CA GLU A 121 -9.02 1.41 -15.27
C GLU A 121 -8.70 1.55 -13.79
N ALA A 122 -9.33 0.73 -12.96
CA ALA A 122 -9.10 0.65 -11.53
C ALA A 122 -8.98 -0.80 -11.09
N CYS A 123 -8.01 -1.07 -10.23
CA CYS A 123 -8.00 -2.29 -9.41
C CYS A 123 -9.18 -2.18 -8.46
N TRP A 124 -10.00 -3.22 -8.38
CA TRP A 124 -11.23 -3.25 -7.60
C TRP A 124 -11.29 -4.53 -6.77
N ALA A 125 -11.72 -4.44 -5.52
CA ALA A 125 -11.86 -5.58 -4.62
C ALA A 125 -13.06 -5.42 -3.70
N ALA A 126 -13.70 -6.53 -3.33
CA ALA A 126 -14.87 -6.55 -2.46
C ALA A 126 -14.50 -7.06 -1.07
N TYR A 127 -14.96 -6.35 -0.04
CA TYR A 127 -14.72 -6.66 1.36
C TYR A 127 -16.03 -6.66 2.15
N GLN A 128 -16.14 -7.59 3.07
CA GLN A 128 -17.15 -7.54 4.13
C GLN A 128 -16.46 -7.11 5.42
N ILE A 129 -16.93 -6.02 6.03
CA ILE A 129 -16.48 -5.56 7.35
C ILE A 129 -17.56 -5.87 8.39
N THR A 130 -17.15 -6.55 9.45
CA THR A 130 -17.98 -7.04 10.57
C THR A 130 -17.45 -6.47 11.89
N ASP A 131 -18.10 -6.79 13.01
CA ASP A 131 -17.59 -6.40 14.32
C ASP A 131 -16.26 -7.08 14.66
N ASP A 132 -16.07 -8.31 14.19
CA ASP A 132 -14.90 -9.14 14.49
C ASP A 132 -13.70 -8.89 13.55
N GLY A 133 -13.89 -8.13 12.47
CA GLY A 133 -12.83 -7.86 11.50
C GLY A 133 -13.37 -7.69 10.08
N TRP A 134 -12.49 -7.87 9.09
CA TRP A 134 -12.81 -7.79 7.68
C TRP A 134 -12.40 -9.07 6.93
N ARG A 135 -13.07 -9.35 5.82
CA ARG A 135 -12.69 -10.42 4.89
C ARG A 135 -12.85 -9.97 3.45
N GLU A 136 -11.92 -10.37 2.59
CA GLU A 136 -12.10 -10.28 1.13
C GLU A 136 -13.22 -11.24 0.72
N THR A 137 -14.22 -10.75 -0.01
CA THR A 137 -15.38 -11.55 -0.45
C THR A 137 -15.27 -12.01 -1.90
N ALA A 138 -14.38 -11.40 -2.68
CA ALA A 138 -14.06 -11.80 -4.04
C ALA A 138 -12.63 -11.37 -4.40
N PRO A 139 -11.90 -12.15 -5.23
CA PRO A 139 -10.57 -11.78 -5.69
C PRO A 139 -10.57 -10.39 -6.35
N SER A 140 -9.51 -9.63 -6.10
CA SER A 140 -9.30 -8.36 -6.80
C SER A 140 -9.25 -8.52 -8.33
N VAL A 141 -9.89 -7.59 -9.05
CA VAL A 141 -10.00 -7.58 -10.52
C VAL A 141 -9.69 -6.18 -11.07
N LEU A 142 -9.43 -6.11 -12.37
CA LEU A 142 -9.31 -4.85 -13.10
C LEU A 142 -10.64 -4.50 -13.76
N LEU A 143 -11.16 -3.31 -13.48
CA LEU A 143 -12.40 -2.79 -14.08
C LEU A 143 -12.12 -1.44 -14.75
N SER A 144 -12.94 -1.07 -15.74
CA SER A 144 -12.92 0.30 -16.24
C SER A 144 -13.46 1.28 -15.18
N HIS A 145 -12.99 2.53 -15.20
CA HIS A 145 -13.55 3.59 -14.34
C HIS A 145 -15.06 3.70 -14.53
N THR A 146 -15.55 3.60 -15.78
CA THR A 146 -16.99 3.62 -16.09
C THR A 146 -17.77 2.52 -15.38
N GLU A 147 -17.24 1.30 -15.33
CA GLU A 147 -17.89 0.19 -14.63
C GLU A 147 -17.90 0.40 -13.11
N VAL A 148 -16.79 0.88 -12.54
CA VAL A 148 -16.75 1.22 -11.10
C VAL A 148 -17.75 2.32 -10.76
N CYS A 149 -17.85 3.38 -11.58
CA CYS A 149 -18.83 4.44 -11.40
C CYS A 149 -20.28 3.94 -11.53
N ARG A 150 -20.55 3.04 -12.49
CA ARG A 150 -21.87 2.42 -12.65
C ARG A 150 -22.27 1.64 -11.39
N ARG A 151 -21.33 0.89 -10.82
CA ARG A 151 -21.56 0.15 -9.57
C ARG A 151 -21.83 1.08 -8.39
N ALA A 152 -21.14 2.22 -8.31
CA ALA A 152 -21.41 3.23 -7.29
C ALA A 152 -22.84 3.80 -7.43
N VAL A 153 -23.29 4.09 -8.66
CA VAL A 153 -24.67 4.52 -8.94
C VAL A 153 -25.69 3.44 -8.55
N ALA A 154 -25.34 2.16 -8.70
CA ALA A 154 -26.18 1.03 -8.27
C ALA A 154 -26.17 0.79 -6.75
N GLY A 155 -25.52 1.65 -5.95
CA GLY A 155 -25.55 1.62 -4.49
C GLY A 155 -24.34 0.97 -3.83
N GLN A 156 -23.31 0.58 -4.59
CA GLN A 156 -22.07 0.06 -4.00
C GLN A 156 -21.27 1.19 -3.32
N LYS A 157 -20.84 0.96 -2.07
CA LYS A 157 -19.95 1.87 -1.34
C LYS A 157 -18.52 1.72 -1.84
N ILE A 158 -18.12 2.56 -2.79
CA ILE A 158 -16.78 2.55 -3.37
C ILE A 158 -15.85 3.50 -2.59
N LEU A 159 -14.75 2.97 -2.07
CA LEU A 159 -13.72 3.73 -1.36
C LEU A 159 -12.35 3.51 -1.99
N GLY A 160 -11.46 4.48 -1.87
CA GLY A 160 -10.05 4.29 -2.22
C GLY A 160 -9.29 5.58 -2.47
N PRO A 161 -7.98 5.50 -2.73
CA PRO A 161 -7.14 6.67 -2.87
C PRO A 161 -7.53 7.45 -4.12
N ASP A 162 -7.85 8.73 -3.93
CA ASP A 162 -8.22 9.66 -5.01
C ASP A 162 -9.41 9.20 -5.89
N VAL A 163 -10.23 8.24 -5.43
CA VAL A 163 -11.36 7.68 -6.19
C VAL A 163 -12.36 8.76 -6.61
N ALA A 164 -12.57 9.77 -5.75
CA ALA A 164 -13.48 10.88 -5.99
C ALA A 164 -13.10 11.73 -7.22
N ARG A 165 -11.85 11.65 -7.70
CA ARG A 165 -11.40 12.40 -8.89
C ARG A 165 -11.99 11.87 -10.19
N TRP A 166 -12.37 10.59 -10.24
CA TRP A 166 -12.87 9.94 -11.45
C TRP A 166 -14.20 9.20 -11.24
N CYS A 167 -14.61 8.97 -10.00
CA CYS A 167 -15.92 8.48 -9.61
C CYS A 167 -16.54 9.43 -8.55
N PRO A 168 -17.43 10.36 -8.93
CA PRO A 168 -17.97 11.36 -8.00
C PRO A 168 -18.70 10.81 -6.77
N LEU A 169 -19.27 9.61 -6.86
CA LEU A 169 -19.92 8.92 -5.73
C LEU A 169 -18.94 8.11 -4.86
N GLY A 170 -17.66 8.09 -5.23
CA GLY A 170 -16.63 7.40 -4.46
C GLY A 170 -16.14 8.25 -3.28
N GLU A 171 -15.79 7.59 -2.18
CA GLU A 171 -15.26 8.21 -0.98
C GLU A 171 -13.74 7.99 -0.89
N THR A 172 -12.98 9.08 -0.69
CA THR A 172 -11.52 8.98 -0.61
C THR A 172 -11.09 8.31 0.69
N TRP A 173 -10.31 7.22 0.57
CA TRP A 173 -9.70 6.52 1.71
C TRP A 173 -8.29 6.07 1.34
N HIS A 174 -7.31 6.29 2.22
CA HIS A 174 -5.91 5.99 1.95
C HIS A 174 -5.40 4.85 2.85
N PRO A 175 -4.51 3.98 2.34
CA PRO A 175 -3.79 3.04 3.19
C PRO A 175 -2.81 3.80 4.10
N SER A 176 -2.61 3.31 5.32
CA SER A 176 -1.74 3.93 6.32
C SER A 176 -0.63 2.98 6.78
N ALA A 177 0.55 3.53 7.10
CA ALA A 177 1.63 2.74 7.67
C ALA A 177 1.32 2.22 9.08
N VAL A 178 0.40 2.88 9.82
CA VAL A 178 -0.06 2.41 11.14
C VAL A 178 -0.83 1.09 11.00
N ASP A 179 -1.76 1.02 10.06
CA ASP A 179 -2.55 -0.19 9.83
C ASP A 179 -1.69 -1.30 9.19
N LEU A 180 -0.75 -0.93 8.32
CA LEU A 180 0.26 -1.85 7.79
C LEU A 180 1.13 -2.46 8.90
N ALA A 181 1.63 -1.64 9.84
CA ALA A 181 2.42 -2.12 10.98
C ALA A 181 1.61 -3.09 11.83
N ARG A 182 0.35 -2.77 12.11
CA ARG A 182 -0.57 -3.62 12.89
C ARG A 182 -0.77 -4.99 12.24
N LEU A 183 -1.10 -5.01 10.95
CA LEU A 183 -1.27 -6.26 10.20
C LEU A 183 0.03 -7.08 10.20
N ALA A 184 1.20 -6.44 10.13
CA ALA A 184 2.48 -7.13 10.23
C ALA A 184 2.67 -7.80 11.61
N GLY A 185 2.37 -7.12 12.72
CA GLY A 185 2.48 -7.75 14.05
C GLY A 185 1.42 -8.81 14.35
N GLN A 186 0.38 -8.93 13.52
CA GLN A 186 -0.65 -9.97 13.59
C GLN A 186 -0.41 -11.13 12.61
N SER A 187 0.64 -11.06 11.80
CA SER A 187 0.92 -12.05 10.75
C SER A 187 2.35 -12.57 10.82
N SER A 188 2.58 -13.72 10.17
CA SER A 188 3.93 -14.27 10.07
C SER A 188 4.76 -13.50 9.03
N PRO A 189 6.05 -13.25 9.28
CA PRO A 189 6.94 -12.69 8.28
C PRO A 189 7.15 -13.67 7.13
N LEU A 190 7.66 -13.16 6.01
CA LEU A 190 8.13 -13.94 4.87
C LEU A 190 9.18 -14.98 5.31
N GLY A 191 9.12 -16.15 4.68
CA GLY A 191 10.09 -17.23 4.89
C GLY A 191 11.50 -16.88 4.38
N GLY A 192 12.50 -17.66 4.81
CA GLY A 192 13.93 -17.42 4.54
C GLY A 192 14.38 -17.40 3.07
N GLY A 193 13.50 -17.68 2.11
CA GLY A 193 13.77 -17.60 0.67
C GLY A 193 12.76 -16.76 -0.11
N GLU A 194 11.79 -16.14 0.56
CA GLU A 194 10.74 -15.36 -0.09
C GLU A 194 11.21 -13.91 -0.33
N GLU A 195 10.77 -13.35 -1.45
CA GLU A 195 11.03 -11.96 -1.82
C GLU A 195 9.75 -11.14 -1.83
N LEU A 196 9.90 -9.86 -1.51
CA LEU A 196 8.85 -8.88 -1.67
C LEU A 196 8.62 -8.63 -3.16
N THR A 197 7.49 -9.09 -3.68
CA THR A 197 7.06 -8.83 -5.06
C THR A 197 5.81 -7.95 -5.08
N PRO A 198 5.74 -6.92 -5.93
CA PRO A 198 4.52 -6.12 -6.08
C PRO A 198 3.33 -6.97 -6.52
N ILE A 199 2.13 -6.60 -6.06
CA ILE A 199 0.88 -7.20 -6.56
C ILE A 199 0.51 -6.51 -7.88
N TYR A 200 0.63 -7.24 -8.98
CA TYR A 200 0.25 -6.77 -10.32
C TYR A 200 -1.04 -7.44 -10.79
N LEU A 201 -2.09 -6.64 -10.97
CA LEU A 201 -3.37 -7.07 -11.57
C LEU A 201 -3.39 -6.99 -13.11
N ARG A 202 -2.31 -6.44 -13.69
CA ARG A 202 -2.09 -6.40 -15.13
C ARG A 202 -0.79 -7.13 -15.42
N GLU A 203 -0.82 -8.08 -16.35
CA GLU A 203 0.41 -8.68 -16.86
C GLU A 203 1.31 -7.60 -17.47
N ALA A 204 2.61 -7.71 -17.19
CA ALA A 204 3.60 -6.82 -17.75
C ALA A 204 3.76 -7.10 -19.26
N ARG A 205 2.99 -6.41 -20.09
CA ARG A 205 3.17 -6.43 -21.54
C ARG A 205 4.27 -5.43 -21.92
N PHE A 206 5.46 -5.95 -22.22
CA PHE A 206 6.55 -5.16 -22.77
C PHE A 206 6.44 -5.11 -24.29
N ALA A 207 6.14 -3.95 -24.84
CA ALA A 207 6.43 -3.66 -26.25
C ALA A 207 7.81 -2.99 -26.30
N LYS A 208 8.80 -3.67 -26.88
CA LYS A 208 10.13 -3.09 -27.09
C LYS A 208 9.96 -1.87 -27.98
N ALA A 209 10.45 -0.71 -27.54
CA ALA A 209 10.47 0.46 -28.39
C ALA A 209 11.25 0.12 -29.68
N PRO A 210 10.75 0.48 -30.87
CA PRO A 210 11.53 0.33 -32.09
C PRO A 210 12.84 1.10 -31.94
N PRO A 211 13.95 0.62 -32.54
CA PRO A 211 15.24 1.30 -32.47
C PRO A 211 15.08 2.76 -32.94
N PRO A 212 15.80 3.71 -32.32
CA PRO A 212 15.71 5.11 -32.71
C PRO A 212 15.98 5.26 -34.21
N ARG A 213 15.09 5.95 -34.91
CA ARG A 213 15.37 6.36 -36.29
C ARG A 213 16.51 7.37 -36.21
N MET A 214 17.64 7.04 -36.83
CA MET A 214 18.73 7.99 -37.08
C MET A 214 18.12 9.18 -37.84
N ILE A 215 18.03 10.34 -37.18
CA ILE A 215 17.76 11.60 -37.87
C ILE A 215 19.13 12.04 -38.39
N PRO A 216 19.36 12.08 -39.72
CA PRO A 216 20.61 12.60 -40.25
C PRO A 216 20.80 14.04 -39.80
N ASP A 217 22.03 14.43 -39.45
CA ASP A 217 22.37 15.81 -39.17
C ASP A 217 22.04 16.69 -40.39
N LEU A 218 21.33 17.79 -40.15
CA LEU A 218 21.11 18.87 -41.13
C LEU A 218 22.34 19.75 -41.24
#